data_AF-A0A385Q1W8-F1
#
_entry.id   AF-A0A385Q1W8-F1
#
_cell.length_a   1.000
_cell.length_b   1.000
_cell.length_c   1.000
_cell.angle_alpha   90.00
_cell.angle_beta   90.00
_cell.angle_gamma   90.00
#
_symmetry.space_group_name_H-M   'P 1'
#
loop_
_entity.id
_entity.type
_entity.pdbx_description
1 polymer ?
#
loop_
_entity_poly.entity_id
_entity_poly.type
_entity_poly.pdbx_seq_one_letter_code
_entity_poly.pdbx_strand_id
1 'polypeptide(L)'
;MKRKILVAITTFVLALACSFTTYAAGWVKDDIGWYYAYSDNSYAKSGIRNIDGVDYCFNDAGYMVTGWQYTNYNSYGWYYFQPDGSKKTGWLNENNKWYYLDPANGGKMHTHWLDIGSKRYYMREDGSMVTGKFELGSDFLDNKLSYYADPSTGELYKNKKTTETKSNGEVVDIRYDDTGVIRYRTAKTIAKAKETGDKDDEWVTSLSKYELDSKKERAKEDEEANTNDE
;
A
#
# COMPACT_ATOMS: atom_id res chain seq x y z
N MET A 1 -3.25 -67.06 -69.43
CA MET A 1 -2.69 -65.71 -69.65
C MET A 1 -3.18 -64.78 -68.56
N LYS A 2 -2.26 -64.18 -67.80
CA LYS A 2 -2.53 -63.23 -66.72
C LYS A 2 -2.83 -61.86 -67.31
N ARG A 3 -3.91 -61.18 -66.89
CA ARG A 3 -4.03 -59.72 -66.95
C ARG A 3 -4.66 -59.21 -65.66
N LYS A 4 -3.81 -58.65 -64.79
CA LYS A 4 -4.19 -57.84 -63.64
C LYS A 4 -4.56 -56.46 -64.17
N ILE A 5 -5.79 -55.99 -63.90
CA ILE A 5 -6.15 -54.58 -64.13
C ILE A 5 -6.00 -53.87 -62.78
N LEU A 6 -5.01 -53.00 -62.73
CA LEU A 6 -4.69 -52.14 -61.60
C LEU A 6 -5.53 -50.87 -61.76
N VAL A 7 -6.46 -50.61 -60.85
CA VAL A 7 -7.16 -49.31 -60.76
C VAL A 7 -6.27 -48.40 -59.92
N ALA A 8 -5.61 -47.45 -60.57
CA ALA A 8 -4.87 -46.40 -59.88
C ALA A 8 -5.84 -45.30 -59.44
N ILE A 9 -6.06 -45.18 -58.13
CA ILE A 9 -6.70 -44.02 -57.52
C ILE A 9 -5.63 -42.93 -57.45
N THR A 10 -5.72 -41.91 -58.29
CA THR A 10 -4.89 -40.70 -58.15
C THR A 10 -5.69 -39.65 -57.39
N THR A 11 -5.46 -39.56 -56.08
CA THR A 11 -5.84 -38.39 -55.29
C THR A 11 -4.89 -37.25 -55.64
N PHE A 12 -5.39 -36.25 -56.36
CA PHE A 12 -4.68 -35.00 -56.61
C PHE A 12 -4.98 -34.03 -55.45
N VAL A 13 -4.13 -34.01 -54.43
CA VAL A 13 -4.18 -32.97 -53.40
C VAL A 13 -3.39 -31.78 -53.93
N LEU A 14 -4.10 -30.76 -54.43
CA LEU A 14 -3.51 -29.47 -54.77
C LEU A 14 -3.17 -28.77 -53.45
N ALA A 15 -1.92 -28.89 -53.00
CA ALA A 15 -1.42 -28.11 -51.88
C ALA A 15 -1.29 -26.64 -52.32
N LEU A 16 -2.27 -25.81 -51.96
CA LEU A 16 -2.14 -24.36 -52.04
C LEU A 16 -1.07 -23.94 -51.02
N ALA A 17 0.15 -23.67 -51.47
CA ALA A 17 1.14 -23.01 -50.64
C ALA A 17 0.67 -21.57 -50.42
N CYS A 18 0.02 -21.32 -49.29
CA CYS A 18 -0.27 -19.98 -48.83
C CYS A 18 1.04 -19.39 -48.30
N SER A 19 1.68 -18.52 -49.08
CA SER A 19 2.85 -17.78 -48.61
C SER A 19 2.40 -16.78 -47.54
N PHE A 20 2.71 -17.05 -46.27
CA PHE A 20 2.54 -16.04 -45.23
C PHE A 20 3.76 -15.11 -45.25
N THR A 21 3.54 -13.83 -45.49
CA THR A 21 4.54 -12.80 -45.20
C THR A 21 4.78 -12.80 -43.69
N THR A 22 5.96 -13.22 -43.25
CA THR A 22 6.36 -13.11 -41.85
C THR A 22 6.80 -11.68 -41.58
N TYR A 23 6.10 -10.96 -40.72
CA TYR A 23 6.50 -9.62 -40.27
C TYR A 23 7.48 -9.74 -39.10
N ALA A 24 8.40 -8.78 -38.97
CA ALA A 24 9.23 -8.67 -37.77
C ALA A 24 8.37 -8.09 -36.64
N ALA A 25 8.34 -8.77 -35.49
CA ALA A 25 7.71 -8.21 -34.29
C ALA A 25 8.54 -7.02 -33.78
N GLY A 26 7.89 -6.01 -33.23
CA GLY A 26 8.59 -4.84 -32.70
C GLY A 26 7.70 -3.68 -32.30
N TRP A 27 8.36 -2.71 -31.65
CA TRP A 27 7.76 -1.44 -31.27
C TRP A 27 7.57 -0.54 -32.48
N VAL A 28 6.39 0.03 -32.60
CA VAL A 28 6.03 1.01 -33.63
C VAL A 28 5.47 2.25 -32.93
N LYS A 29 5.86 3.43 -33.43
CA LYS A 29 5.34 4.71 -32.98
C LYS A 29 4.66 5.43 -34.13
N ASP A 30 3.44 5.90 -33.88
CA ASP A 30 2.71 6.79 -34.79
C ASP A 30 2.33 8.10 -34.08
N ASP A 31 1.41 8.86 -34.68
CA ASP A 31 0.94 10.16 -34.17
C ASP A 31 0.13 10.03 -32.87
N ILE A 32 -0.36 8.83 -32.53
CA ILE A 32 -1.15 8.55 -31.33
C ILE A 32 -0.25 8.05 -30.21
N GLY A 33 0.66 7.13 -30.51
CA GLY A 33 1.57 6.62 -29.50
C GLY A 33 2.38 5.39 -29.92
N TRP A 34 2.90 4.69 -28.91
CA TRP A 34 3.62 3.44 -29.10
C TRP A 34 2.66 2.25 -29.06
N TYR A 35 2.82 1.30 -29.97
CA TYR A 35 2.21 -0.03 -29.88
C TYR A 35 3.25 -1.10 -30.19
N TYR A 36 2.95 -2.35 -29.84
CA TYR A 36 3.81 -3.49 -30.14
C TYR A 36 3.15 -4.40 -31.17
N ALA A 37 3.75 -4.49 -32.36
CA ALA A 37 3.31 -5.37 -33.44
C ALA A 37 3.93 -6.76 -33.28
N TYR A 38 3.13 -7.80 -33.42
CA TYR A 38 3.57 -9.19 -33.43
C TYR A 38 3.85 -9.67 -34.87
N SER A 39 4.61 -10.76 -35.01
CA SER A 39 5.01 -11.31 -36.31
C SER A 39 3.85 -11.87 -37.13
N ASP A 40 2.72 -12.14 -36.48
CA ASP A 40 1.46 -12.61 -37.08
C ASP A 40 0.55 -11.47 -37.56
N ASN A 41 1.06 -10.23 -37.58
CA ASN A 41 0.34 -9.01 -37.96
C ASN A 41 -0.76 -8.59 -36.95
N SER A 42 -0.80 -9.19 -35.76
CA SER A 42 -1.57 -8.69 -34.61
C SER A 42 -0.76 -7.69 -33.78
N TYR A 43 -1.35 -7.10 -32.74
CA TYR A 43 -0.66 -6.17 -31.84
C TYR A 43 -1.12 -6.30 -30.38
N ALA A 44 -0.27 -5.88 -29.45
CA ALA A 44 -0.57 -5.86 -28.03
C ALA A 44 -1.70 -4.87 -27.72
N LYS A 45 -2.71 -5.30 -26.97
CA LYS A 45 -3.84 -4.45 -26.54
C LYS A 45 -4.46 -4.97 -25.26
N SER A 46 -5.19 -4.11 -24.56
CA SER A 46 -5.98 -4.43 -23.36
C SER A 46 -5.16 -5.15 -22.27
N GLY A 47 -4.51 -4.35 -21.44
CA GLY A 47 -3.82 -4.79 -20.24
C GLY A 47 -2.33 -5.05 -20.44
N ILE A 48 -1.76 -5.81 -19.51
CA ILE A 48 -0.31 -5.96 -19.37
C ILE A 48 0.21 -7.03 -20.34
N ARG A 49 1.35 -6.78 -20.99
CA ARG A 49 2.10 -7.74 -21.80
C ARG A 49 3.58 -7.70 -21.44
N ASN A 50 4.18 -8.87 -21.33
CA ASN A 50 5.61 -9.02 -21.20
C ASN A 50 6.24 -8.99 -22.60
N ILE A 51 7.15 -8.05 -22.83
CA ILE A 51 7.90 -7.88 -24.08
C ILE A 51 9.38 -7.86 -23.68
N ASP A 52 10.12 -8.88 -24.10
CA ASP A 52 11.55 -9.05 -23.81
C ASP A 52 11.90 -8.92 -22.31
N GLY A 53 11.06 -9.49 -21.45
CA GLY A 53 11.27 -9.49 -20.00
C GLY A 53 10.76 -8.25 -19.27
N VAL A 54 10.22 -7.26 -19.99
CA VAL A 54 9.64 -6.05 -19.39
C VAL A 54 8.13 -6.04 -19.57
N ASP A 55 7.41 -5.74 -18.50
CA ASP A 55 5.94 -5.63 -18.54
C ASP A 55 5.51 -4.21 -18.93
N TYR A 56 4.68 -4.11 -19.96
CA TYR A 56 4.06 -2.87 -20.46
C TYR A 56 2.54 -3.00 -20.42
N CYS A 57 1.80 -1.91 -20.24
CA CYS A 57 0.34 -1.92 -20.34
C CYS A 57 -0.13 -1.25 -21.61
N PHE A 58 -1.17 -1.80 -22.23
CA PHE A 58 -1.77 -1.29 -23.45
C PHE A 58 -3.26 -1.02 -23.23
N ASN A 59 -3.76 0.08 -23.80
CA ASN A 59 -5.19 0.37 -23.82
C ASN A 59 -5.93 -0.52 -24.85
N ASP A 60 -7.25 -0.36 -24.96
CA ASP A 60 -8.08 -1.17 -25.86
C ASP A 60 -7.80 -0.93 -27.34
N ALA A 61 -7.24 0.23 -27.69
CA ALA A 61 -6.78 0.55 -29.03
C ALA A 61 -5.37 0.02 -29.35
N GLY A 62 -4.68 -0.57 -28.36
CA GLY A 62 -3.35 -1.15 -28.52
C GLY A 62 -2.18 -0.22 -28.28
N TYR A 63 -2.43 1.01 -27.80
CA TYR A 63 -1.36 1.94 -27.47
C TYR A 63 -0.89 1.75 -26.04
N MET A 64 0.43 1.78 -25.85
CA MET A 64 1.11 1.72 -24.58
C MET A 64 0.67 2.88 -23.69
N VAL A 65 0.36 2.58 -22.43
CA VAL A 65 -0.03 3.56 -21.41
C VAL A 65 1.01 3.64 -20.31
N THR A 66 1.11 4.82 -19.70
CA THR A 66 1.99 5.13 -18.57
C THR A 66 1.17 5.59 -17.37
N GLY A 67 1.82 5.76 -16.21
CA GLY A 67 1.20 6.19 -14.95
C GLY A 67 0.36 5.10 -14.28
N TRP A 68 -0.58 5.52 -13.44
CA TRP A 68 -1.49 4.63 -12.73
C TRP A 68 -2.50 3.98 -13.66
N GLN A 69 -2.56 2.65 -13.61
CA GLN A 69 -3.50 1.84 -14.40
C GLN A 69 -4.21 0.83 -13.50
N TYR A 70 -5.54 0.83 -13.54
CA TYR A 70 -6.34 -0.19 -12.89
C TYR A 70 -6.60 -1.34 -13.87
N THR A 71 -6.04 -2.52 -13.60
CA THR A 71 -6.07 -3.65 -14.55
C THR A 71 -6.42 -4.97 -13.87
N ASN A 72 -6.79 -5.99 -14.65
CA ASN A 72 -7.17 -7.32 -14.18
C ASN A 72 -6.11 -8.41 -14.42
N TYR A 73 -4.82 -8.04 -14.58
CA TYR A 73 -3.76 -8.95 -15.03
C TYR A 73 -3.65 -10.26 -14.22
N ASN A 74 -3.70 -10.17 -12.89
CA ASN A 74 -3.79 -11.33 -11.97
C ASN A 74 -5.03 -11.24 -11.09
N SER A 75 -5.32 -10.03 -10.61
CA SER A 75 -6.54 -9.61 -9.95
C SER A 75 -6.74 -8.14 -10.24
N TYR A 76 -7.96 -7.65 -10.11
CA TYR A 76 -8.24 -6.22 -10.19
C TYR A 76 -7.37 -5.45 -9.18
N GLY A 77 -6.65 -4.44 -9.65
CA GLY A 77 -5.73 -3.67 -8.83
C GLY A 77 -5.07 -2.52 -9.58
N TRP A 78 -4.53 -1.59 -8.82
CA TRP A 78 -3.70 -0.50 -9.32
C TRP A 78 -2.26 -0.96 -9.55
N TYR A 79 -1.69 -0.56 -10.68
CA TYR A 79 -0.29 -0.76 -11.05
C TYR A 79 0.25 0.59 -11.56
N TYR A 80 1.57 0.74 -11.56
CA TYR A 80 2.21 1.94 -12.06
C TYR A 80 3.16 1.63 -13.21
N PHE A 81 3.04 2.37 -14.30
CA PHE A 81 3.91 2.26 -15.46
C PHE A 81 4.75 3.53 -15.58
N GLN A 82 6.07 3.36 -15.65
CA GLN A 82 7.02 4.46 -15.73
C GLN A 82 6.89 5.21 -17.07
N PRO A 83 7.51 6.40 -17.23
CA PRO A 83 7.44 7.15 -18.48
C PRO A 83 7.96 6.39 -19.71
N ASP A 84 8.86 5.43 -19.52
CA ASP A 84 9.36 4.53 -20.58
C ASP A 84 8.41 3.34 -20.87
N GLY A 85 7.27 3.27 -20.18
CA GLY A 85 6.27 2.21 -20.29
C GLY A 85 6.52 1.00 -19.41
N SER A 86 7.67 0.89 -18.75
CA SER A 86 7.98 -0.28 -17.92
C SER A 86 7.17 -0.29 -16.62
N LYS A 87 6.67 -1.46 -16.21
CA LYS A 87 5.95 -1.63 -14.94
C LYS A 87 6.89 -1.41 -13.74
N LYS A 88 6.48 -0.52 -12.83
CA LYS A 88 7.19 -0.23 -11.59
C LYS A 88 6.82 -1.24 -10.49
N THR A 89 7.81 -1.68 -9.73
CA THR A 89 7.65 -2.46 -8.48
C THR A 89 8.44 -1.82 -7.34
N GLY A 90 8.10 -2.14 -6.09
CA GLY A 90 8.67 -1.57 -4.88
C GLY A 90 8.16 -0.15 -4.58
N TRP A 91 8.95 0.64 -3.85
CA TRP A 91 8.59 1.99 -3.44
C TRP A 91 8.48 2.97 -4.62
N LEU A 92 7.42 3.76 -4.64
CA LEU A 92 7.18 4.85 -5.59
C LEU A 92 6.91 6.13 -4.81
N ASN A 93 7.65 7.20 -5.13
CA ASN A 93 7.29 8.54 -4.71
C ASN A 93 6.62 9.24 -5.89
N GLU A 94 5.36 9.59 -5.75
CA GLU A 94 4.64 10.38 -6.72
C GLU A 94 3.94 11.54 -6.02
N ASN A 95 4.16 12.77 -6.49
CA ASN A 95 3.55 13.98 -5.94
C ASN A 95 3.70 14.10 -4.41
N ASN A 96 4.91 13.81 -3.89
CA ASN A 96 5.24 13.81 -2.46
C ASN A 96 4.46 12.79 -1.61
N LYS A 97 3.84 11.79 -2.23
CA LYS A 97 3.23 10.65 -1.55
C LYS A 97 4.03 9.38 -1.88
N TRP A 98 4.23 8.55 -0.87
CA TRP A 98 4.88 7.25 -1.03
C TRP A 98 3.83 6.15 -1.21
N TYR A 99 4.07 5.26 -2.15
CA TYR A 99 3.27 4.08 -2.47
C TYR A 99 4.18 2.86 -2.51
N TYR A 100 3.60 1.68 -2.31
CA TYR A 100 4.32 0.43 -2.44
C TYR A 100 3.64 -0.47 -3.48
N LEU A 101 4.36 -0.79 -4.56
CA LEU A 101 3.91 -1.64 -5.66
C LEU A 101 4.47 -3.03 -5.40
N ASP A 102 3.70 -3.91 -4.77
CA ASP A 102 4.16 -5.16 -4.18
C ASP A 102 4.82 -6.09 -5.21
N PRO A 103 6.16 -6.28 -5.17
CA PRO A 103 6.85 -7.18 -6.10
C PRO A 103 6.38 -8.64 -5.96
N ALA A 104 6.00 -9.09 -4.76
CA ALA A 104 5.53 -10.45 -4.52
C ALA A 104 4.13 -10.69 -5.12
N ASN A 105 3.37 -9.60 -5.35
CA ASN A 105 2.06 -9.62 -6.01
C ASN A 105 2.11 -8.96 -7.40
N GLY A 106 3.22 -9.13 -8.12
CA GLY A 106 3.36 -8.71 -9.53
C GLY A 106 3.32 -7.20 -9.78
N GLY A 107 3.58 -6.39 -8.75
CA GLY A 107 3.57 -4.92 -8.80
C GLY A 107 2.24 -4.28 -8.44
N LYS A 108 1.28 -5.04 -7.88
CA LYS A 108 0.00 -4.50 -7.43
C LYS A 108 0.21 -3.52 -6.26
N MET A 109 -0.46 -2.37 -6.30
CA MET A 109 -0.41 -1.39 -5.22
C MET A 109 -0.93 -1.98 -3.91
N HIS A 110 -0.15 -1.83 -2.83
CA HIS A 110 -0.48 -2.31 -1.50
C HIS A 110 -1.28 -1.26 -0.72
N THR A 111 -2.29 -1.69 0.03
CA THR A 111 -3.03 -0.86 0.99
C THR A 111 -2.95 -1.48 2.39
N HIS A 112 -3.35 -0.74 3.42
CA HIS A 112 -3.33 -1.16 4.83
C HIS A 112 -1.93 -1.52 5.37
N TRP A 113 -1.86 -2.45 6.32
CA TRP A 113 -0.62 -2.87 6.95
C TRP A 113 0.33 -3.52 5.96
N LEU A 114 1.55 -3.01 5.89
CA LEU A 114 2.62 -3.48 5.03
C LEU A 114 3.84 -3.83 5.88
N ASP A 115 4.28 -5.08 5.80
CA ASP A 115 5.48 -5.57 6.46
C ASP A 115 6.59 -5.85 5.42
N ILE A 116 7.76 -5.24 5.62
CA ILE A 116 8.94 -5.43 4.77
C ILE A 116 10.12 -5.77 5.69
N GLY A 117 10.43 -7.06 5.80
CA GLY A 117 11.39 -7.56 6.79
C GLY A 117 10.88 -7.31 8.22
N SER A 118 11.68 -6.64 9.06
CA SER A 118 11.27 -6.27 10.44
C SER A 118 10.46 -4.98 10.53
N LYS A 119 10.38 -4.23 9.43
CA LYS A 119 9.76 -2.90 9.34
C LYS A 119 8.29 -3.02 9.00
N ARG A 120 7.48 -2.16 9.62
CA ARG A 120 6.03 -2.10 9.39
C ARG A 120 5.65 -0.68 8.98
N TYR A 121 4.72 -0.59 8.04
CA TYR A 121 4.16 0.64 7.50
C TYR A 121 2.64 0.53 7.46
N TYR A 122 1.96 1.66 7.39
CA TYR A 122 0.53 1.69 7.12
C TYR A 122 0.26 2.50 5.84
N MET A 123 -0.37 1.85 4.88
CA MET A 123 -0.79 2.41 3.60
C MET A 123 -2.27 2.73 3.67
N ARG A 124 -2.68 3.94 3.29
CA ARG A 124 -4.10 4.34 3.23
C ARG A 124 -4.82 3.56 2.13
N GLU A 125 -6.14 3.72 2.10
CA GLU A 125 -6.99 3.14 1.05
C GLU A 125 -6.63 3.67 -0.35
N ASP A 126 -6.20 4.93 -0.45
CA ASP A 126 -5.67 5.50 -1.70
C ASP A 126 -4.26 5.01 -2.04
N GLY A 127 -3.68 4.12 -1.23
CA GLY A 127 -2.34 3.56 -1.37
C GLY A 127 -1.22 4.45 -0.83
N SER A 128 -1.50 5.66 -0.34
CA SER A 128 -0.46 6.54 0.17
C SER A 128 -0.01 6.14 1.58
N MET A 129 1.30 6.13 1.82
CA MET A 129 1.91 5.80 3.10
C MET A 129 1.59 6.87 4.16
N VAL A 130 1.26 6.42 5.37
CA VAL A 130 1.05 7.30 6.52
C VAL A 130 2.38 7.62 7.21
N THR A 131 2.52 8.88 7.63
CA THR A 131 3.59 9.38 8.50
C THR A 131 2.97 10.13 9.67
N GLY A 132 3.67 10.18 10.81
CA GLY A 132 3.19 10.82 12.04
C GLY A 132 2.14 10.00 12.80
N LYS A 133 1.40 10.66 13.69
CA LYS A 133 0.35 10.04 14.50
C LYS A 133 -0.90 9.75 13.65
N PHE A 134 -1.46 8.56 13.80
CA PHE A 134 -2.73 8.18 13.16
C PHE A 134 -3.53 7.22 14.05
N GLU A 135 -4.82 7.07 13.74
CA GLU A 135 -5.75 6.22 14.48
C GLU A 135 -6.43 5.23 13.54
N LEU A 136 -6.61 3.99 13.99
CA LEU A 136 -7.37 2.96 13.30
C LEU A 136 -8.47 2.42 14.21
N GLY A 137 -9.62 2.09 13.63
CA GLY A 137 -10.67 1.36 14.35
C GLY A 137 -10.17 -0.02 14.78
N SER A 138 -10.50 -0.43 16.00
CA SER A 138 -10.10 -1.73 16.56
C SER A 138 -11.24 -2.72 16.72
N ASP A 139 -12.49 -2.27 16.72
CA ASP A 139 -13.68 -3.12 16.84
C ASP A 139 -14.95 -2.44 16.29
N PHE A 140 -16.09 -3.14 16.41
CA PHE A 140 -17.41 -2.68 15.99
C PHE A 140 -18.00 -1.56 16.87
N LEU A 141 -17.33 -1.18 17.96
CA LEU A 141 -17.78 -0.16 18.91
C LEU A 141 -17.07 1.19 18.73
N ASP A 142 -16.44 1.40 17.56
CA ASP A 142 -15.64 2.59 17.23
C ASP A 142 -14.49 2.86 18.20
N ASN A 143 -14.00 1.84 18.91
CA ASN A 143 -12.76 1.98 19.64
C ASN A 143 -11.63 2.23 18.65
N LYS A 144 -10.75 3.19 18.99
CA LYS A 144 -9.62 3.57 18.15
C LYS A 144 -8.32 3.28 18.85
N LEU A 145 -7.39 2.69 18.11
CA LEU A 145 -6.00 2.54 18.50
C LEU A 145 -5.17 3.60 17.81
N SER A 146 -4.34 4.30 18.60
CA SER A 146 -3.37 5.25 18.09
C SER A 146 -2.05 4.57 17.76
N TYR A 147 -1.41 5.04 16.69
CA TYR A 147 -0.11 4.58 16.19
C TYR A 147 0.76 5.79 15.83
N TYR A 148 2.07 5.58 15.71
CA TYR A 148 2.99 6.61 15.24
C TYR A 148 3.95 6.03 14.21
N ALA A 149 3.87 6.55 12.99
CA ALA A 149 4.84 6.31 11.93
C ALA A 149 5.89 7.41 11.95
N ASP A 150 7.15 7.05 11.78
CA ASP A 150 8.24 8.01 11.69
C ASP A 150 7.97 9.06 10.60
N PRO A 151 8.05 10.37 10.88
CA PRO A 151 7.75 11.42 9.91
C PRO A 151 8.63 11.40 8.65
N SER A 152 9.85 10.87 8.75
CA SER A 152 10.82 10.87 7.65
C SER A 152 10.77 9.59 6.83
N THR A 153 10.50 8.46 7.47
CA THR A 153 10.59 7.13 6.82
C THR A 153 9.25 6.40 6.71
N GLY A 154 8.23 6.80 7.46
CA GLY A 154 6.95 6.09 7.60
C GLY A 154 7.03 4.80 8.42
N GLU A 155 8.21 4.44 8.94
CA GLU A 155 8.40 3.23 9.73
C GLU A 155 7.63 3.34 11.05
N LEU A 156 6.78 2.35 11.34
CA LEU A 156 6.00 2.30 12.57
C LEU A 156 6.93 2.15 13.79
N TYR A 157 6.73 3.00 14.79
CA TYR A 157 7.42 2.83 16.07
C TYR A 157 6.86 1.61 16.79
N LYS A 158 7.75 0.69 17.17
CA LYS A 158 7.45 -0.53 17.94
C LYS A 158 8.50 -0.71 19.03
N ASN A 159 8.12 -1.30 20.16
CA ASN A 159 9.03 -1.59 21.28
C ASN A 159 9.90 -0.39 21.68
N LYS A 160 9.31 0.81 21.65
CA LYS A 160 10.01 2.08 21.88
C LYS A 160 9.35 2.82 23.04
N LYS A 161 10.13 3.57 23.79
CA LYS A 161 9.65 4.50 24.81
C LYS A 161 10.06 5.92 24.44
N THR A 162 9.19 6.88 24.71
CA THR A 162 9.45 8.31 24.56
C THR A 162 8.71 9.06 25.66
N THR A 163 8.91 10.37 25.71
CA THR A 163 8.15 11.27 26.57
C THR A 163 7.56 12.40 25.75
N GLU A 164 6.41 12.92 26.16
CA GLU A 164 5.83 14.15 25.63
C GLU A 164 5.72 15.17 26.77
N THR A 165 6.21 16.40 26.55
CA THR A 165 5.97 17.50 27.48
C THR A 165 4.77 18.29 26.98
N LYS A 166 3.70 18.27 27.76
CA LYS A 166 2.47 19.00 27.47
C LYS A 166 2.70 20.51 27.58
N SER A 167 1.75 21.29 27.04
CA SER A 167 1.75 22.76 27.12
C SER A 167 1.78 23.30 28.56
N ASN A 168 1.28 22.53 29.52
CA ASN A 168 1.29 22.85 30.95
C ASN A 168 2.58 22.41 31.68
N GLY A 169 3.59 21.90 30.96
CA GLY A 169 4.85 21.40 31.51
C GLY A 169 4.80 19.98 32.08
N GLU A 170 3.64 19.30 32.06
CA GLU A 170 3.55 17.89 32.47
C GLU A 170 4.26 16.98 31.48
N VAL A 171 5.07 16.06 31.98
CA VAL A 171 5.75 15.05 31.18
C VAL A 171 4.94 13.75 31.23
N VAL A 172 4.57 13.22 30.06
CA VAL A 172 3.87 11.94 29.90
C VAL A 172 4.80 10.92 29.31
N ASP A 173 4.88 9.75 29.95
CA ASP A 173 5.59 8.61 29.37
C ASP A 173 4.72 7.95 28.31
N ILE A 174 5.33 7.71 27.15
CA ILE A 174 4.70 7.04 26.01
C ILE A 174 5.47 5.76 25.72
N ARG A 175 4.73 4.67 25.55
CA ARG A 175 5.24 3.37 25.11
C ARG A 175 4.56 2.98 23.81
N TYR A 176 5.35 2.60 22.82
CA TYR A 176 4.88 1.88 21.63
C TYR A 176 5.10 0.40 21.88
N ASP A 177 4.04 -0.39 21.95
CA ASP A 177 4.17 -1.82 22.18
C ASP A 177 4.72 -2.58 20.95
N ASP A 178 4.78 -3.89 21.03
CA ASP A 178 5.30 -4.76 19.96
C ASP A 178 4.45 -4.73 18.70
N THR A 179 3.17 -4.38 18.82
CA THR A 179 2.27 -4.13 17.68
C THR A 179 2.34 -2.70 17.15
N GLY A 180 2.94 -1.79 17.93
CA GLY A 180 3.10 -0.36 17.63
C GLY A 180 1.96 0.52 18.16
N VAL A 181 1.04 -0.05 18.96
CA VAL A 181 -0.01 0.71 19.63
C VAL A 181 0.61 1.63 20.67
N ILE A 182 0.18 2.88 20.65
CA ILE A 182 0.59 3.89 21.62
C ILE A 182 -0.11 3.63 22.96
N ARG A 183 0.66 3.58 24.03
CA ARG A 183 0.17 3.58 25.41
C ARG A 183 0.78 4.73 26.20
N TYR A 184 -0.01 5.29 27.10
CA TYR A 184 0.36 6.43 27.92
C TYR A 184 0.39 6.02 29.38
N ARG A 185 1.40 6.51 30.11
CA ARG A 185 1.45 6.43 31.57
C ARG A 185 1.44 7.83 32.16
N THR A 186 0.47 8.05 33.04
CA THR A 186 0.19 9.34 33.69
C THR A 186 0.15 9.17 35.20
N ALA A 187 0.10 10.28 35.95
CA ALA A 187 -0.09 10.22 37.40
C ALA A 187 -1.38 9.46 37.78
N LYS A 188 -2.45 9.59 36.99
CA LYS A 188 -3.74 8.92 37.21
C LYS A 188 -3.63 7.41 37.05
N THR A 189 -2.96 6.94 36.00
CA THR A 189 -2.80 5.49 35.77
C THR A 189 -1.86 4.87 36.81
N ILE A 190 -0.82 5.59 37.23
CA ILE A 190 0.04 5.19 38.35
C ILE A 190 -0.75 5.08 39.67
N ALA A 191 -1.64 6.03 39.95
CA ALA A 191 -2.49 5.97 41.14
C ALA A 191 -3.42 4.74 41.11
N LYS A 192 -4.07 4.50 39.97
CA LYS A 192 -4.92 3.32 39.76
C LYS A 192 -4.17 2.01 40.00
N ALA A 193 -2.98 1.87 39.41
CA ALA A 193 -2.14 0.68 39.59
C ALA A 193 -1.75 0.42 41.06
N LYS A 194 -1.57 1.48 41.87
CA LYS A 194 -1.31 1.34 43.31
C LYS A 194 -2.53 0.85 44.08
N GLU A 195 -3.72 1.26 43.66
CA GLU A 195 -4.99 0.83 44.28
C GLU A 195 -5.31 -0.62 43.95
N THR A 196 -5.09 -1.04 42.70
CA THR A 196 -5.42 -2.41 42.23
C THR A 196 -4.30 -3.41 42.49
N GLY A 197 -3.06 -2.95 42.62
CA GLY A 197 -1.87 -3.80 42.66
C GLY A 197 -1.45 -4.35 41.29
N ASP A 198 -2.19 -4.02 40.22
CA ASP A 198 -1.91 -4.44 38.85
C ASP A 198 -1.02 -3.41 38.16
N LYS A 199 0.14 -3.85 37.65
CA LYS A 199 1.08 -2.96 36.94
C LYS A 199 0.61 -2.61 35.53
N ASP A 200 -0.29 -3.39 34.94
CA ASP A 200 -0.83 -3.09 33.62
C ASP A 200 -1.79 -1.89 33.65
N ASP A 201 -2.40 -1.60 34.81
CA ASP A 201 -3.21 -0.41 35.04
C ASP A 201 -2.39 0.91 34.97
N GLU A 202 -1.05 0.84 34.97
CA GLU A 202 -0.21 2.01 34.74
C GLU A 202 -0.30 2.55 33.30
N TRP A 203 -0.85 1.78 32.36
CA TRP A 203 -0.81 2.11 30.93
C TRP A 203 -2.20 2.09 30.30
N VAL A 204 -2.56 3.17 29.61
CA VAL A 204 -3.83 3.27 28.84
C VAL A 204 -3.57 3.51 27.36
N THR A 205 -4.45 3.04 26.49
CA THR A 205 -4.33 3.12 25.02
C THR A 205 -4.91 4.41 24.43
N SER A 206 -5.67 5.17 25.21
CA SER A 206 -6.24 6.46 24.82
C SER A 206 -6.20 7.44 25.99
N LEU A 207 -6.17 8.73 25.65
CA LEU A 207 -6.34 9.84 26.58
C LEU A 207 -7.28 10.83 25.91
N SER A 208 -8.32 11.28 26.62
CA SER A 208 -9.10 12.42 26.15
C SER A 208 -8.23 13.68 26.15
N LYS A 209 -8.58 14.67 25.31
CA LYS A 209 -7.93 15.99 25.33
C LYS A 209 -8.00 16.64 26.73
N TYR A 210 -9.09 16.40 27.44
CA TYR A 210 -9.28 16.85 28.82
C TYR A 210 -8.33 16.14 29.81
N GLU A 211 -8.09 14.85 29.66
CA GLU A 211 -7.10 14.11 30.47
C GLU A 211 -5.66 14.52 30.15
N LEU A 212 -5.40 15.05 28.95
CA LEU A 212 -4.15 15.71 28.63
C LEU A 212 -4.07 17.09 29.32
N ASP A 213 -5.13 17.89 29.34
CA ASP A 213 -5.08 19.29 29.81
C ASP A 213 -5.44 19.52 31.30
N SER A 214 -5.90 18.49 32.03
CA SER A 214 -6.50 18.61 33.39
C SER A 214 -5.50 18.82 34.55
N LYS A 215 -4.84 19.98 34.53
CA LYS A 215 -4.31 20.68 35.73
C LYS A 215 -4.88 22.09 35.92
N LYS A 216 -5.60 22.66 34.94
CA LYS A 216 -6.15 24.03 35.06
C LYS A 216 -7.42 24.14 35.91
N GLU A 217 -8.20 23.07 36.08
CA GLU A 217 -9.45 23.13 36.85
C GLU A 217 -9.25 22.86 38.35
N ARG A 218 -8.43 21.86 38.73
CA ARG A 218 -8.13 21.61 40.15
C ARG A 218 -7.36 22.75 40.83
N ALA A 219 -6.52 23.47 40.08
CA ALA A 219 -5.82 24.64 40.62
C ALA A 219 -6.73 25.87 40.81
N LYS A 220 -7.87 25.94 40.10
CA LYS A 220 -8.86 27.02 40.31
C LYS A 220 -9.79 26.73 41.48
N GLU A 221 -10.17 25.47 41.67
CA GLU A 221 -11.00 25.06 42.81
C GLU A 221 -10.25 25.20 44.14
N ASP A 222 -8.94 24.92 44.17
CA ASP A 222 -8.11 25.11 45.37
C ASP A 222 -7.82 26.60 45.67
N GLU A 223 -7.85 27.48 44.66
CA GLU A 223 -7.63 28.94 44.82
C GLU A 223 -8.94 29.65 45.22
N GLU A 224 -10.10 29.21 44.72
CA GLU A 224 -11.43 29.72 45.12
C GLU A 224 -11.88 29.19 46.51
N ALA A 225 -11.40 28.01 46.92
CA ALA A 225 -11.65 27.48 48.27
C ALA A 225 -10.87 28.23 49.37
N ASN A 226 -9.76 28.89 49.02
CA ASN A 226 -8.86 29.55 49.98
C ASN A 226 -9.12 31.07 50.11
N THR A 227 -10.02 31.65 49.30
CA THR A 227 -10.45 33.06 49.38
C THR A 227 -11.79 33.27 50.08
N ASN A 228 -12.43 32.22 50.58
CA ASN A 228 -13.74 32.30 51.25
C ASN A 228 -13.65 32.11 52.79
N ASP A 229 -12.44 32.06 53.36
CA ASP A 229 -12.17 31.92 54.81
C ASP A 229 -11.44 33.15 55.42
N GLU A 230 -11.39 34.30 54.72
CA GLU A 230 -11.03 35.63 55.28
C GLU A 230 -12.25 36.56 55.33
#